data_AF-A0A520WV63-F1
#
_entry.id   AF-A0A520WV63-F1
#
_cell.length_a   1.000
_cell.length_b   1.000
_cell.length_c   1.000
_cell.angle_alpha   90.00
_cell.angle_beta   90.00
_cell.angle_gamma   90.00
#
_symmetry.space_group_name_H-M   'P 1'
#
loop_
_entity.id
_entity.type
_entity.pdbx_description
1 polymer ?
#
loop_
_entity_poly.entity_id
_entity_poly.type
_entity_poly.pdbx_seq_one_letter_code
_entity_poly.pdbx_strand_id
1 'polypeptide(L)'
;RLAIVPMVLEARGLDVTPATRDRVAELGDEHGARILQRILDDEIRHVGFGTKHFVRRAQALEETPQNHWKALVESHFRGTLKPPFNDSARLAAGLSRDFYASLAS
;
A
#
# COMPACT_ATOMS: atom_id res chain seq x y z
N ARG A 1 9.73 7.49 -7.96
CA ARG A 1 9.40 7.74 -6.52
C ARG A 1 8.00 7.22 -6.16
N LEU A 2 6.92 7.63 -6.86
CA LEU A 2 5.54 7.24 -6.54
C LEU A 2 5.29 5.72 -6.53
N ALA A 3 5.79 4.99 -7.53
CA ALA A 3 5.58 3.55 -7.59
C ALA A 3 6.13 2.80 -6.37
N ILE A 4 7.23 3.28 -5.78
CA ILE A 4 7.93 2.58 -4.69
C ILE A 4 7.52 3.10 -3.31
N VAL A 5 7.60 4.41 -3.08
CA VAL A 5 7.40 4.95 -1.72
C VAL A 5 5.94 4.79 -1.28
N PRO A 6 4.95 5.48 -1.90
CA PRO A 6 3.57 5.34 -1.45
C PRO A 6 2.94 4.00 -1.85
N MET A 7 3.24 3.46 -3.03
CA MET A 7 2.49 2.28 -3.52
C MET A 7 3.11 0.92 -3.13
N VAL A 8 4.34 0.88 -2.62
CA VAL A 8 4.96 -0.36 -2.10
C VAL A 8 5.29 -0.24 -0.62
N LEU A 9 6.08 0.75 -0.22
CA LEU A 9 6.60 0.84 1.15
C LEU A 9 5.50 1.29 2.14
N GLU A 10 4.77 2.34 1.84
CA GLU A 10 3.63 2.81 2.66
C GLU A 10 2.45 1.83 2.59
N ALA A 11 2.17 1.28 1.39
CA ALA A 11 1.16 0.25 1.21
C ALA A 11 1.39 -1.01 2.06
N ARG A 12 2.64 -1.28 2.47
CA ARG A 12 2.94 -2.36 3.42
C ARG A 12 2.34 -2.12 4.80
N GLY A 13 2.26 -0.86 5.23
CA GLY A 13 1.60 -0.45 6.47
C GLY A 13 0.13 -0.90 6.52
N LEU A 14 -0.56 -0.86 5.38
CA LEU A 14 -1.97 -1.29 5.28
C LEU A 14 -2.15 -2.78 5.61
N ASP A 15 -1.14 -3.60 5.33
CA ASP A 15 -1.18 -5.04 5.54
C ASP A 15 -0.80 -5.44 6.96
N VAL A 16 0.20 -4.77 7.55
CA VAL A 16 0.83 -5.21 8.80
C VAL A 16 0.31 -4.51 10.06
N THR A 17 -0.13 -3.26 9.91
CA THR A 17 -0.56 -2.44 11.05
C THR A 17 -1.81 -3.00 11.73
N PRO A 18 -2.85 -3.54 11.02
CA PRO A 18 -4.01 -4.12 11.69
C PRO A 18 -3.66 -5.24 12.68
N ALA A 19 -2.85 -6.22 12.25
CA ALA A 19 -2.46 -7.32 13.13
C ALA A 19 -1.57 -6.86 14.30
N THR A 20 -0.78 -5.80 14.09
CA THR A 20 0.03 -5.21 15.17
C THR A 20 -0.84 -4.46 16.17
N ARG A 21 -1.81 -3.67 15.69
CA ARG A 21 -2.81 -2.96 16.50
C ARG A 21 -3.57 -3.95 17.39
N ASP A 22 -4.09 -5.02 16.79
CA ASP A 22 -4.91 -6.00 17.50
C ASP A 22 -4.11 -6.71 18.60
N ARG A 23 -2.87 -7.12 18.29
CA ARG A 23 -1.97 -7.72 19.29
C ARG A 23 -1.67 -6.79 20.45
N VAL A 24 -1.44 -5.50 20.18
CA VAL A 24 -1.15 -4.51 21.23
C VAL A 24 -2.38 -4.28 22.12
N ALA A 25 -3.58 -4.24 21.55
CA ALA A 25 -4.83 -4.17 22.31
C ALA A 25 -5.05 -5.42 23.17
N GLU A 26 -4.83 -6.62 22.62
CA GLU A 26 -4.94 -7.90 23.35
C GLU A 26 -4.01 -7.99 24.56
N LEU A 27 -2.86 -7.31 24.51
CA LEU A 27 -1.91 -7.20 25.63
C LEU A 27 -2.29 -6.11 26.66
N GLY A 28 -3.41 -5.43 26.45
CA GLY A 28 -3.95 -4.40 27.35
C GLY A 28 -3.51 -2.96 27.04
N ASP A 29 -2.73 -2.72 25.98
CA ASP A 29 -2.29 -1.37 25.59
C ASP A 29 -3.26 -0.71 24.59
N GLU A 30 -4.42 -0.29 25.12
CA GLU A 30 -5.44 0.45 24.36
C GLU A 30 -4.95 1.81 23.84
N HIS A 31 -3.92 2.40 24.46
CA HIS A 31 -3.35 3.65 23.99
C HIS A 31 -2.50 3.44 22.74
N GLY A 32 -1.61 2.44 22.77
CA GLY A 32 -0.81 2.04 21.61
C GLY A 32 -1.68 1.60 20.43
N ALA A 33 -2.73 0.81 20.68
CA ALA A 33 -3.67 0.42 19.64
C ALA A 33 -4.34 1.63 18.95
N ARG A 34 -4.74 2.66 19.70
CA ARG A 34 -5.30 3.89 19.12
C ARG A 34 -4.28 4.68 18.29
N ILE A 35 -3.01 4.68 18.68
CA ILE A 35 -1.94 5.31 17.88
C ILE A 35 -1.78 4.57 16.56
N LEU A 36 -1.71 3.23 16.59
CA LEU A 36 -1.58 2.41 15.39
C LEU A 36 -2.79 2.57 14.46
N GLN A 37 -4.00 2.75 15.00
CA GLN A 37 -5.16 3.06 14.18
C GLN A 37 -5.01 4.38 13.43
N ARG A 38 -4.55 5.45 14.10
CA ARG A 38 -4.32 6.75 13.44
C ARG A 38 -3.27 6.64 12.35
N ILE A 39 -2.18 5.91 12.61
CA ILE A 39 -1.15 5.64 11.61
C ILE A 39 -1.76 4.93 10.40
N LEU A 40 -2.54 3.86 10.62
CA LEU A 40 -3.22 3.15 9.54
C LEU A 40 -4.13 4.08 8.71
N ASP A 41 -4.90 4.94 9.36
CA ASP A 41 -5.79 5.89 8.68
C ASP A 41 -5.00 6.90 7.83
N ASP A 42 -3.83 7.34 8.30
CA ASP A 42 -2.95 8.24 7.56
C ASP A 42 -2.27 7.52 6.37
N GLU A 43 -1.83 6.27 6.56
CA GLU A 43 -1.26 5.45 5.48
C GLU A 43 -2.26 5.21 4.34
N ILE A 44 -3.56 5.00 4.64
CA ILE A 44 -4.59 4.88 3.58
C ILE A 44 -4.62 6.14 2.72
N ARG A 45 -4.50 7.32 3.33
CA ARG A 45 -4.48 8.59 2.59
C ARG A 45 -3.19 8.77 1.80
N HIS A 46 -2.04 8.43 2.38
CA HIS A 46 -0.75 8.56 1.68
C HIS A 46 -0.67 7.67 0.44
N VAL A 47 -1.04 6.39 0.59
CA VAL A 47 -1.16 5.44 -0.52
C VAL A 47 -2.20 5.95 -1.52
N GLY A 48 -3.31 6.52 -1.04
CA GLY A 48 -4.36 7.14 -1.85
C GLY A 48 -3.86 8.25 -2.76
N PHE A 49 -3.16 9.23 -2.20
CA PHE A 49 -2.58 10.34 -2.96
C PHE A 49 -1.51 9.85 -3.93
N GLY A 50 -0.65 8.92 -3.49
CA GLY A 50 0.36 8.31 -4.35
C GLY A 50 -0.24 7.61 -5.55
N THR A 51 -1.25 6.77 -5.33
CA THR A 51 -1.94 6.02 -6.38
C THR A 51 -2.66 6.94 -7.34
N LYS A 52 -3.40 7.93 -6.84
CA LYS A 52 -4.10 8.93 -7.66
C LYS A 52 -3.14 9.69 -8.57
N HIS A 53 -2.02 10.17 -8.02
CA HIS A 53 -1.05 10.94 -8.81
C HIS A 53 -0.32 10.04 -9.82
N PHE A 54 0.01 8.81 -9.43
CA PHE A 54 0.62 7.82 -10.31
C PHE A 54 -0.28 7.50 -11.51
N VAL A 55 -1.55 7.18 -11.26
CA VAL A 55 -2.54 6.87 -12.32
C VAL A 55 -2.67 8.03 -13.29
N ARG A 56 -2.83 9.27 -12.77
CA ARG A 56 -2.92 10.47 -13.62
C ARG A 56 -1.66 10.65 -14.48
N ARG A 57 -0.47 10.37 -13.93
CA ARG A 57 0.79 10.49 -14.67
C ARG A 57 0.94 9.41 -15.74
N ALA A 58 0.61 8.16 -15.44
CA ALA A 58 0.64 7.06 -16.40
C ALA A 58 -0.34 7.32 -17.56
N GLN A 59 -1.56 7.78 -17.25
CA GLN A 59 -2.55 8.16 -18.28
C GLN A 59 -2.06 9.31 -19.16
N ALA A 60 -1.39 10.31 -18.58
CA ALA A 60 -0.80 11.41 -19.36
C ALA A 60 0.40 10.99 -20.23
N LEU A 61 0.94 9.78 -20.01
CA LEU A 61 1.95 9.14 -20.85
C LEU A 61 1.33 8.10 -21.80
N GLU A 62 0.00 8.00 -21.86
CA GLU A 62 -0.75 6.99 -22.63
C GLU A 62 -0.39 5.55 -22.26
N GLU A 63 0.08 5.33 -21.02
CA GLU A 63 0.42 4.01 -20.51
C GLU A 63 -0.69 3.43 -19.64
N THR A 64 -0.79 2.10 -19.64
CA THR A 64 -1.64 1.38 -18.68
C THR A 64 -1.01 1.49 -17.28
N PRO A 65 -1.67 2.10 -16.28
CA PRO A 65 -1.08 2.34 -14.96
C PRO A 65 -0.54 1.08 -14.29
N GLN A 66 -1.27 -0.04 -14.41
CA GLN A 66 -0.90 -1.31 -13.80
C GLN A 66 0.41 -1.84 -14.39
N ASN A 67 0.56 -1.81 -15.72
CA ASN A 67 1.77 -2.29 -16.40
C ASN A 67 2.95 -1.36 -16.13
N HIS A 68 2.74 -0.05 -16.17
CA HIS A 68 3.77 0.94 -15.85
C HIS A 68 4.27 0.77 -14.41
N TRP A 69 3.35 0.57 -13.47
CA TRP A 69 3.70 0.35 -12.07
C TRP A 69 4.52 -0.93 -11.90
N LYS A 70 4.09 -2.04 -12.51
CA LYS A 70 4.81 -3.32 -12.46
C LYS A 70 6.25 -3.18 -12.98
N ALA A 71 6.41 -2.56 -14.15
CA ALA A 71 7.73 -2.32 -14.74
C ALA A 71 8.64 -1.49 -13.82
N LEU A 72 8.09 -0.45 -13.17
CA LEU A 72 8.85 0.38 -12.23
C LEU A 72 9.18 -0.37 -10.93
N VAL A 73 8.29 -1.21 -10.44
CA VAL A 73 8.54 -2.05 -9.25
C VAL A 73 9.65 -3.04 -9.56
N GLU A 74 9.58 -3.77 -10.68
CA GLU A 74 10.63 -4.71 -11.09
C GLU A 74 11.99 -4.03 -11.29
N SER A 75 11.99 -2.81 -11.85
CA SER A 75 13.22 -2.05 -12.12
C SER A 75 13.86 -1.46 -10.86
N HIS A 76 13.06 -1.07 -9.86
CA HIS A 76 13.53 -0.22 -8.76
C HIS A 76 13.33 -0.81 -7.36
N PHE A 77 12.55 -1.87 -7.20
CA PHE A 77 12.35 -2.56 -5.92
C PHE A 77 13.10 -3.90 -5.92
N ARG A 78 14.04 -4.05 -5.00
CA ARG A 78 14.85 -5.28 -4.87
C ARG A 78 14.24 -6.32 -3.91
N GLY A 79 13.12 -5.99 -3.26
CA GLY A 79 12.42 -6.90 -2.35
C GLY A 79 11.26 -7.63 -3.02
N THR A 80 10.54 -8.45 -2.24
CA THR A 80 9.31 -9.12 -2.70
C THR A 80 8.06 -8.50 -2.07
N LEU A 81 6.96 -8.48 -2.82
CA LEU A 81 5.64 -8.09 -2.34
C LEU A 81 5.02 -9.29 -1.61
N LYS A 82 5.17 -9.29 -0.28
CA LYS A 82 4.76 -10.44 0.54
C LYS A 82 3.28 -10.36 0.96
N PRO A 83 2.46 -11.37 0.64
CA PRO A 83 1.13 -11.52 1.23
C PRO A 83 1.21 -11.84 2.75
N PRO A 84 0.08 -11.81 3.49
CA PRO A 84 -1.26 -11.41 3.04
C PRO A 84 -1.36 -9.91 2.77
N PHE A 85 -2.17 -9.53 1.77
CA PHE A 85 -2.50 -8.13 1.50
C PHE A 85 -3.83 -7.76 2.11
N ASN A 86 -3.94 -6.54 2.64
CA ASN A 86 -5.21 -5.97 3.05
C ASN A 86 -5.92 -5.40 1.83
N ASP A 87 -6.58 -6.28 1.05
CA ASP A 87 -7.25 -5.92 -0.20
C ASP A 87 -8.27 -4.78 -0.01
N SER A 88 -9.00 -4.78 1.11
CA SER A 88 -9.98 -3.74 1.42
C SER A 88 -9.33 -2.37 1.66
N ALA A 89 -8.25 -2.29 2.45
CA ALA A 89 -7.57 -1.03 2.71
C ALA A 89 -6.79 -0.52 1.49
N ARG A 90 -6.15 -1.42 0.74
CA ARG A 90 -5.47 -1.08 -0.52
C ARG A 90 -6.46 -0.55 -1.55
N LEU A 91 -7.63 -1.20 -1.69
CA LEU A 91 -8.70 -0.75 -2.57
C LEU A 91 -9.25 0.62 -2.15
N ALA A 92 -9.43 0.86 -0.85
CA ALA A 92 -9.83 2.18 -0.33
C ALA A 92 -8.81 3.29 -0.66
N ALA A 93 -7.53 2.93 -0.76
CA ALA A 93 -6.46 3.79 -1.25
C ALA A 93 -6.34 3.83 -2.80
N GLY A 94 -7.27 3.22 -3.54
CA GLY A 94 -7.26 3.16 -5.01
C GLY A 94 -6.25 2.18 -5.61
N LEU A 95 -5.52 1.42 -4.79
CA LEU A 95 -4.57 0.40 -5.21
C LEU A 95 -5.30 -0.94 -5.38
N SER A 96 -5.87 -1.18 -6.55
CA SER A 96 -6.59 -2.43 -6.84
C SER A 96 -5.67 -3.65 -6.90
N ARG A 97 -6.25 -4.85 -6.78
CA ARG A 97 -5.53 -6.12 -6.92
C ARG A 97 -4.75 -6.24 -8.23
N ASP A 98 -5.23 -5.63 -9.31
CA ASP A 98 -4.60 -5.74 -10.65
C ASP A 98 -3.17 -5.20 -10.68
N PHE A 99 -2.83 -4.30 -9.76
CA PHE A 99 -1.47 -3.79 -9.60
C PHE A 99 -0.53 -4.89 -9.08
N TYR A 100 -0.87 -5.54 -7.97
CA TYR A 100 0.10 -6.34 -7.20
C TYR A 100 -0.12 -7.84 -7.26
N ALA A 101 -1.27 -8.33 -7.71
CA ALA A 101 -1.58 -9.77 -7.70
C ALA A 101 -0.56 -10.62 -8.47
N SER A 102 -0.06 -10.13 -9.61
CA SER A 102 0.94 -10.87 -10.42
C SER A 102 2.37 -10.77 -9.90
N LEU A 103 2.66 -9.85 -8.98
CA LEU A 103 3.99 -9.65 -8.38
C LEU A 103 4.09 -10.24 -6.97
N ALA A 104 2.98 -10.75 -6.44
CA ALA A 104 2.92 -11.40 -5.14
C ALA A 104 3.72 -12.70 -5.15
N SER A 105 4.67 -12.83 -4.22
CA SER A 105 5.49 -14.03 -4.03
C SER A 105 5.79 -14.31 -2.57
#